data_AF-A0A7V4GBB3-F1
#
_entry.id   AF-A0A7V4GBB3-F1
#
_cell.length_a   1.000
_cell.length_b   1.000
_cell.length_c   1.000
_cell.angle_alpha   90.00
_cell.angle_beta   90.00
_cell.angle_gamma   90.00
#
_symmetry.space_group_name_H-M   'P 1'
#
loop_
_entity.id
_entity.type
_entity.pdbx_description
1 polymer ?
#
loop_
_entity_poly.entity_id
_entity_poly.type
_entity_poly.pdbx_seq_one_letter_code
_entity_poly.pdbx_strand_id
1 'polypeptide(L)'
;MFCWRARRLLSAHMDGELPADRARAVARHLAACSGCAERERELRRVWNDLVDLPAPEPGAGDLWPGIERRLARDARPPAIEERFRWLAPAAVAVSAMLGVIGGALFALRFAAPAPRAAETVRGVASEEPFAEAFGEGPAETALRGLFAATPAPSGRRSGEGEDAR
;
A
#
# COMPACT_ATOMS: atom_id res chain seq x y z
N MET A 1 -28.97 -33.85 1.84
CA MET A 1 -28.25 -34.82 0.97
C MET A 1 -28.37 -36.20 1.60
N PHE A 2 -28.49 -37.26 0.79
CA PHE A 2 -28.55 -38.64 1.26
C PHE A 2 -27.15 -39.26 1.43
N CYS A 3 -27.00 -40.20 2.38
CA CYS A 3 -25.72 -40.83 2.71
C CYS A 3 -25.05 -41.50 1.51
N TRP A 4 -25.80 -42.25 0.68
CA TRP A 4 -25.23 -42.92 -0.50
C TRP A 4 -24.60 -41.93 -1.49
N ARG A 5 -25.22 -40.75 -1.65
CA ARG A 5 -24.73 -39.69 -2.54
C ARG A 5 -23.51 -39.01 -1.94
N ALA A 6 -23.52 -38.76 -0.63
CA ALA A 6 -22.36 -38.25 0.10
C ALA A 6 -21.15 -39.18 -0.09
N ARG A 7 -21.34 -40.48 0.15
CA ARG A 7 -20.29 -41.50 0.06
C ARG A 7 -19.68 -41.61 -1.33
N ARG A 8 -20.49 -41.50 -2.41
CA ARG A 8 -19.98 -41.45 -3.79
C ARG A 8 -19.13 -40.22 -4.10
N LEU A 9 -19.32 -39.12 -3.37
CA LEU A 9 -18.62 -37.86 -3.60
C LEU A 9 -17.40 -37.68 -2.67
N LEU A 10 -17.11 -38.63 -1.77
CA LEU A 10 -16.04 -38.49 -0.77
C LEU A 10 -14.65 -38.32 -1.40
N SER A 11 -14.27 -39.15 -2.38
CA SER A 11 -12.95 -39.04 -3.03
C SER A 11 -12.78 -37.67 -3.69
N ALA A 12 -13.67 -37.32 -4.62
CA ALA A 12 -13.65 -36.02 -5.29
C ALA A 12 -13.74 -34.83 -4.32
N HIS A 13 -14.37 -35.00 -3.15
CA HIS A 13 -14.36 -33.98 -2.11
C HIS A 13 -12.98 -33.83 -1.46
N MET A 14 -12.31 -34.94 -1.13
CA MET A 14 -10.95 -34.95 -0.58
C MET A 14 -9.94 -34.40 -1.58
N ASP A 15 -10.11 -34.70 -2.86
CA ASP A 15 -9.23 -34.26 -3.96
C ASP A 15 -9.48 -32.79 -4.36
N GLY A 16 -10.51 -32.14 -3.81
CA GLY A 16 -10.85 -30.75 -4.12
C GLY A 16 -11.51 -30.55 -5.49
N GLU A 17 -11.96 -31.61 -6.15
CA GLU A 17 -12.50 -31.61 -7.52
C GLU A 17 -13.99 -31.24 -7.59
N LEU A 18 -14.67 -31.16 -6.45
CA LEU A 18 -16.09 -30.82 -6.43
C LEU A 18 -16.34 -29.32 -6.66
N PRO A 19 -17.34 -28.95 -7.48
CA PRO A 19 -17.88 -27.61 -7.49
C PRO A 19 -18.27 -27.12 -6.08
N ALA A 20 -18.08 -25.83 -5.82
CA ALA A 20 -18.18 -25.26 -4.49
C ALA A 20 -19.54 -25.50 -3.79
N ASP A 21 -20.64 -25.52 -4.55
CA ASP A 21 -21.98 -25.85 -4.05
C ASP A 21 -22.07 -27.31 -3.54
N ARG A 22 -21.49 -28.25 -4.29
CA ARG A 22 -21.46 -29.67 -3.93
C ARG A 22 -20.50 -29.93 -2.78
N ALA A 23 -19.32 -29.31 -2.78
CA ALA A 23 -18.37 -29.40 -1.68
C ALA A 23 -19.01 -28.95 -0.36
N ARG A 24 -19.71 -27.81 -0.35
CA ARG A 24 -20.47 -27.32 0.82
C ARG A 24 -21.58 -28.28 1.23
N ALA A 25 -22.28 -28.90 0.28
CA ALA A 25 -23.32 -29.88 0.59
C ALA A 25 -22.75 -31.13 1.27
N VAL A 26 -21.59 -31.62 0.80
CA VAL A 26 -20.87 -32.75 1.38
C VAL A 26 -20.35 -32.41 2.78
N ALA A 27 -19.66 -31.28 2.94
CA ALA A 27 -19.18 -30.81 4.24
C ALA A 27 -20.29 -30.70 5.30
N ARG A 28 -21.44 -30.11 4.95
CA ARG A 28 -22.60 -30.04 5.85
C ARG A 28 -23.11 -31.42 6.27
N HIS A 29 -23.09 -32.39 5.37
CA HIS A 29 -23.52 -33.75 5.71
C HIS A 29 -22.52 -34.48 6.58
N LEU A 30 -21.22 -34.30 6.35
CA LEU A 30 -20.17 -34.89 7.19
C LEU A 30 -20.25 -34.36 8.63
N ALA A 31 -20.58 -33.07 8.80
CA ALA A 31 -20.82 -32.49 10.11
C ALA A 31 -22.05 -33.09 10.83
N ALA A 32 -23.04 -33.59 10.08
CA ALA A 32 -24.31 -34.10 10.62
C ALA A 32 -24.40 -35.64 10.68
N CYS A 33 -23.51 -36.38 10.01
CA CYS A 33 -23.58 -37.82 9.87
C CYS A 33 -22.25 -38.48 10.27
N SER A 34 -22.22 -39.05 11.47
CA SER A 34 -21.04 -39.75 12.01
C SER A 34 -20.56 -40.90 11.14
N GLY A 35 -21.47 -41.68 10.53
CA GLY A 35 -21.11 -42.80 9.65
C GLY A 35 -20.41 -42.36 8.36
N CYS A 36 -20.80 -41.22 7.78
CA CYS A 36 -20.10 -40.68 6.61
C CYS A 36 -18.77 -40.03 7.02
N ALA A 37 -18.70 -39.36 8.17
CA ALA A 37 -17.47 -38.78 8.70
C ALA A 37 -16.43 -39.85 9.04
N GLU A 38 -16.83 -40.99 9.62
CA GLU A 38 -15.92 -42.11 9.88
C GLU A 38 -15.37 -42.70 8.58
N ARG A 39 -16.22 -42.84 7.56
CA ARG A 39 -15.77 -43.33 6.25
C ARG A 39 -14.76 -42.38 5.59
N GLU A 40 -14.96 -41.07 5.71
CA GLU A 40 -13.99 -40.08 5.24
C GLU A 40 -12.65 -40.22 5.99
N ARG A 41 -12.70 -40.37 7.33
CA ARG A 41 -11.50 -40.58 8.15
C ARG A 41 -10.75 -41.85 7.74
N GLU A 42 -11.45 -42.95 7.50
CA GLU A 42 -10.87 -44.21 7.04
C GLU A 42 -10.15 -44.03 5.69
N LEU A 43 -10.80 -43.38 4.72
CA LEU A 43 -10.19 -43.06 3.42
C LEU A 43 -8.94 -42.18 3.58
N ARG A 44 -9.01 -41.16 4.44
CA ARG A 44 -7.87 -40.26 4.70
C ARG A 44 -6.71 -40.99 5.38
N ARG A 45 -6.96 -41.97 6.26
CA ARG A 45 -5.90 -42.81 6.84
C ARG A 45 -5.17 -43.60 5.76
N VAL A 46 -5.90 -44.30 4.90
CA VAL A 46 -5.31 -45.06 3.79
C VAL A 46 -4.48 -44.16 2.87
N TRP A 47 -4.98 -42.95 2.59
CA TRP A 47 -4.24 -41.97 1.79
C TRP A 47 -2.93 -41.53 2.45
N ASN A 48 -2.97 -41.23 3.76
CA ASN A 48 -1.78 -40.83 4.50
C ASN A 48 -0.74 -41.97 4.57
N ASP A 49 -1.20 -43.21 4.80
CA ASP A 49 -0.33 -44.38 4.82
C ASP A 49 0.40 -44.54 3.46
N LEU A 50 -0.29 -44.28 2.34
CA LEU A 50 0.29 -44.29 0.99
C LEU A 50 1.36 -43.21 0.78
N VAL A 51 1.20 -42.03 1.40
CA VAL A 51 2.17 -40.92 1.30
C VAL A 51 3.46 -41.26 2.06
N ASP A 52 3.36 -42.04 3.13
CA ASP A 52 4.50 -42.45 3.95
C ASP A 52 5.29 -43.62 3.36
N LEU A 53 4.83 -44.22 2.24
CA LEU A 53 5.57 -45.27 1.56
C LEU A 53 6.87 -44.71 0.95
N PRO A 54 7.99 -45.47 1.02
CA PRO A 54 9.22 -45.07 0.35
C PRO A 54 8.99 -44.92 -1.15
N ALA A 55 9.44 -43.80 -1.70
CA ALA A 55 9.36 -43.54 -3.13
C ALA A 55 10.15 -44.63 -3.89
N PRO A 56 9.58 -45.22 -4.95
CA PRO A 56 10.30 -46.18 -5.78
C PRO A 56 11.53 -45.50 -6.43
N GLU A 57 12.64 -46.22 -6.54
CA GLU A 57 13.79 -45.71 -7.29
C GLU A 57 13.39 -45.46 -8.76
N PRO A 58 13.70 -44.28 -9.32
CA PRO A 58 13.42 -44.00 -10.72
C PRO A 58 14.22 -44.94 -11.63
N GLY A 59 13.50 -45.76 -12.40
CA GLY A 59 14.10 -46.70 -13.34
C GLY A 59 14.76 -46.01 -14.55
N ALA A 60 15.57 -46.74 -15.32
CA ALA A 60 16.30 -46.21 -16.47
C ALA A 60 15.43 -45.60 -17.61
N GLY A 61 14.11 -45.74 -17.56
CA GLY A 61 13.13 -45.13 -18.46
C GLY A 61 12.35 -43.96 -17.85
N ASP A 62 12.83 -43.38 -16.74
CA ASP A 62 12.10 -42.35 -16.01
C ASP A 62 11.88 -41.07 -16.85
N LEU A 63 10.63 -40.65 -16.93
CA LEU A 63 10.19 -39.43 -17.62
C LEU A 63 10.45 -38.18 -16.77
N TRP A 64 10.65 -38.35 -15.46
CA TRP A 64 10.80 -37.26 -14.50
C TRP A 64 11.91 -36.27 -14.85
N PRO A 65 13.14 -36.69 -15.24
CA PRO A 65 14.19 -35.75 -15.61
C PRO A 65 13.79 -34.87 -16.80
N GLY A 66 12.95 -35.38 -17.71
CA GLY A 66 12.41 -34.60 -18.82
C GLY A 66 11.40 -33.54 -18.39
N ILE A 67 10.51 -33.90 -17.46
CA ILE A 67 9.51 -33.00 -16.88
C ILE A 67 10.21 -31.90 -16.07
N GLU A 68 11.15 -32.27 -15.20
CA GLU A 68 11.92 -31.35 -14.38
C GLU A 68 12.66 -30.30 -15.23
N ARG A 69 13.31 -30.74 -16.31
CA ARG A 69 13.97 -29.82 -17.26
C ARG A 69 12.99 -28.85 -17.92
N ARG A 70 11.75 -29.27 -18.19
CA ARG A 70 10.75 -28.40 -18.83
C ARG A 70 10.18 -27.39 -17.84
N LEU A 71 9.84 -27.83 -16.62
CA LEU A 71 9.42 -26.95 -15.53
C LEU A 71 10.49 -25.89 -15.21
N ALA A 72 11.76 -26.29 -15.16
CA ALA A 72 12.86 -25.36 -14.92
C ALA A 72 13.05 -24.32 -16.04
N ARG A 73 12.69 -24.66 -17.30
CA ARG A 73 12.69 -23.69 -18.41
C ARG A 73 11.53 -22.73 -18.31
N ASP A 74 10.33 -23.24 -18.03
CA ASP A 74 9.11 -22.42 -17.95
C ASP A 74 9.14 -21.48 -16.72
N ALA A 75 9.84 -21.87 -15.65
CA ALA A 75 10.06 -21.04 -14.47
C ALA A 75 11.12 -19.93 -14.66
N ARG A 76 11.88 -19.92 -15.77
CA ARG A 76 12.82 -18.81 -16.02
C ARG A 76 12.02 -17.55 -16.33
N PRO A 77 12.26 -16.44 -15.61
CA PRO A 77 11.58 -15.19 -15.93
C PRO A 77 11.87 -14.81 -17.38
N PRO A 78 10.89 -14.20 -18.09
CA PRO A 78 11.09 -13.79 -19.46
C PRO A 78 12.30 -12.84 -19.53
N ALA A 79 13.14 -12.99 -20.55
CA ALA A 79 14.36 -12.20 -20.79
C ALA A 79 14.13 -10.67 -20.96
N ILE A 80 12.93 -10.19 -20.65
CA ILE A 80 12.52 -8.79 -20.62
C ILE A 80 13.33 -8.03 -19.55
N GLU A 81 13.64 -8.65 -18.39
CA GLU A 81 14.48 -8.03 -17.36
C GLU A 81 15.92 -7.77 -17.85
N GLU A 82 16.52 -8.70 -18.61
CA GLU A 82 17.87 -8.51 -19.13
C GLU A 82 17.93 -7.44 -20.23
N ARG A 83 16.91 -7.34 -21.08
CA ARG A 83 16.79 -6.29 -22.10
C ARG A 83 16.62 -4.89 -21.49
N PHE A 84 15.84 -4.75 -20.42
CA PHE A 84 15.67 -3.47 -19.73
C PHE A 84 16.89 -3.07 -18.90
N ARG A 85 17.64 -4.03 -18.33
CA ARG A 85 18.89 -3.75 -17.59
C ARG A 85 19.94 -3.02 -18.43
N TRP A 86 20.04 -3.31 -19.73
CA TRP A 86 20.97 -2.60 -20.61
C TRP A 86 20.46 -1.20 -21.01
N LEU A 87 19.15 -0.97 -20.98
CA LEU A 87 18.54 0.33 -21.25
C LEU A 87 18.47 1.23 -20.00
N ALA A 88 18.65 0.67 -18.80
CA ALA A 88 18.63 1.41 -17.53
C ALA A 88 19.57 2.65 -17.50
N PRO A 89 20.85 2.58 -17.92
CA PRO A 89 21.70 3.79 -17.94
C PRO A 89 21.22 4.83 -18.96
N ALA A 90 20.69 4.39 -20.11
CA ALA A 90 20.13 5.31 -21.11
C ALA A 90 18.86 6.00 -20.62
N ALA A 91 17.99 5.29 -19.89
CA ALA A 91 16.77 5.84 -19.30
C ALA A 91 17.08 6.92 -18.24
N VAL A 92 18.11 6.73 -17.41
CA VAL A 92 18.55 7.74 -16.43
C VAL A 92 19.06 9.00 -17.13
N ALA A 93 19.89 8.84 -18.17
CA ALA A 93 20.43 9.97 -18.93
C ALA A 93 19.32 10.77 -19.63
N VAL A 94 18.37 10.09 -20.29
CA VAL A 94 17.22 10.74 -20.95
C VAL A 94 16.34 11.47 -19.93
N SER A 95 16.10 10.87 -18.77
CA SER A 95 15.29 11.50 -17.70
C SER A 95 15.96 12.75 -17.13
N ALA A 96 17.28 12.71 -16.90
CA ALA A 96 18.04 13.88 -16.46
C ALA A 96 18.00 15.00 -17.51
N MET A 97 18.15 14.65 -18.79
CA MET A 97 18.14 15.60 -19.89
C MET A 97 16.76 16.27 -20.05
N LEU A 98 15.67 15.50 -19.99
CA LEU A 98 14.30 16.03 -19.99
C LEU A 98 14.02 16.91 -18.76
N GLY A 99 14.52 16.54 -17.59
CA GLY A 99 14.40 17.34 -16.37
C GLY A 99 15.12 18.70 -16.49
N VAL A 100 16.32 18.72 -17.04
CA VAL A 100 17.09 19.97 -17.28
C VAL A 100 16.38 20.85 -18.31
N ILE A 101 15.94 20.27 -19.43
CA ILE A 101 15.23 21.02 -20.48
C ILE A 101 13.90 21.57 -19.94
N GLY A 102 13.12 20.74 -19.26
CA GLY A 102 11.85 21.15 -18.65
C GLY A 102 12.03 22.23 -17.58
N GLY A 103 13.04 22.09 -16.71
CA GLY A 103 13.39 23.09 -15.71
C GLY A 103 13.84 24.42 -16.32
N ALA A 104 14.65 24.38 -17.38
CA ALA A 104 15.09 25.58 -18.10
C ALA A 104 13.92 26.29 -18.80
N LEU A 105 13.04 25.55 -19.48
CA LEU A 105 11.84 26.10 -20.10
C LEU A 105 10.88 26.70 -19.06
N PHE A 106 10.71 26.02 -17.92
CA PHE A 106 9.91 26.53 -16.81
C PHE A 106 10.49 27.83 -16.24
N ALA A 107 11.79 27.87 -15.99
CA ALA A 107 12.49 29.07 -15.52
C ALA A 107 12.32 30.22 -16.52
N LEU A 108 12.51 29.99 -17.82
CA LEU A 108 12.31 31.03 -18.85
C LEU A 108 10.86 31.51 -18.94
N ARG A 109 9.88 30.66 -18.60
CA ARG A 109 8.46 30.99 -18.71
C ARG A 109 7.88 31.66 -17.46
N PHE A 110 8.42 31.36 -16.29
CA PHE A 110 7.94 31.87 -14.99
C PHE A 110 8.86 32.92 -14.36
N ALA A 111 10.17 32.90 -14.64
CA ALA A 111 11.08 33.98 -14.28
C ALA A 111 11.05 35.06 -15.37
N ALA A 112 9.91 35.72 -15.52
CA ALA A 112 9.95 37.07 -16.04
C ALA A 112 10.70 37.91 -14.98
N PRO A 113 11.80 38.59 -15.31
CA PRO A 113 12.41 39.53 -14.38
C PRO A 113 11.34 40.57 -14.03
N ALA A 114 11.06 40.74 -12.73
CA ALA A 114 10.26 41.86 -12.26
C ALA A 114 10.83 43.12 -12.93
N PRO A 115 10.03 43.89 -13.70
CA PRO A 115 10.50 45.19 -14.16
C PRO A 115 10.88 45.94 -12.88
N ARG A 116 12.12 46.45 -12.83
CA ARG A 116 12.54 47.39 -11.79
C ARG A 116 11.73 48.66 -11.99
N ALA A 117 10.49 48.62 -11.53
CA ALA A 117 9.67 49.79 -11.35
C ALA A 117 10.16 50.49 -10.08
N ALA A 118 10.28 51.81 -10.20
CA ALA A 118 10.68 52.79 -9.20
C ALA A 118 12.21 52.89 -8.97
N GLU A 119 12.96 53.90 -9.43
CA GLU A 119 12.65 55.31 -9.73
C GLU A 119 11.80 55.99 -8.65
N THR A 120 12.36 57.00 -7.99
CA THR A 120 11.78 57.86 -6.94
C THR A 120 11.85 57.38 -5.48
N VAL A 121 13.05 57.38 -4.90
CA VAL A 121 13.36 58.20 -3.71
C VAL A 121 14.80 58.70 -3.85
N ARG A 122 15.00 59.75 -4.65
CA ARG A 122 16.18 60.61 -4.57
C ARG A 122 15.72 61.89 -3.90
N GLY A 123 15.69 61.87 -2.57
CA GLY A 123 15.37 62.99 -1.71
C GLY A 123 15.73 62.59 -0.29
N VAL A 124 16.43 63.48 0.41
CA VAL A 124 17.01 63.33 1.76
C VAL A 124 18.42 62.73 1.79
N ALA A 125 19.39 63.61 1.51
CA ALA A 125 20.68 63.66 2.21
C ALA A 125 21.32 65.03 1.91
N SER A 126 20.76 66.09 2.48
CA SER A 126 21.46 67.35 2.74
C SER A 126 21.57 67.50 4.25
N GLU A 127 22.58 66.87 4.84
CA GLU A 127 23.18 67.28 6.11
C GLU A 127 24.22 68.34 5.71
N GLU A 128 24.36 69.56 6.24
CA GLU A 128 23.95 70.32 7.44
C GLU A 128 24.43 71.79 7.12
N PRO A 129 24.34 72.84 7.97
CA PRO A 129 23.67 73.03 9.26
C PRO A 129 22.88 74.35 9.33
N PHE A 130 21.88 74.46 10.21
CA PHE A 130 21.65 75.74 10.87
C PHE A 130 21.01 75.57 12.24
N ALA A 131 21.84 75.84 13.24
CA ALA A 131 21.58 75.74 14.66
C ALA A 131 20.84 76.97 15.19
N GLU A 132 19.62 77.25 14.75
CA GLU A 132 18.80 78.28 15.40
C GLU A 132 17.33 77.87 15.48
N ALA A 133 16.70 78.27 16.59
CA ALA A 133 15.27 78.16 16.93
C ALA A 133 14.80 76.87 17.63
N PHE A 134 15.23 76.74 18.89
CA PHE A 134 14.37 76.56 20.07
C PHE A 134 12.86 76.31 19.86
N GLY A 135 12.29 75.36 20.61
CA GLY A 135 10.87 75.36 20.99
C GLY A 135 10.33 74.02 21.49
N GLU A 136 9.98 73.97 22.77
CA GLU A 136 9.56 72.82 23.59
C GLU A 136 8.13 72.27 23.31
N GLY A 137 7.83 71.01 23.68
CA GLY A 137 6.44 70.55 23.88
C GLY A 137 6.17 69.02 23.86
N PRO A 138 5.64 68.40 24.94
CA PRO A 138 5.53 66.93 25.12
C PRO A 138 4.09 66.37 25.03
N ALA A 139 3.93 65.09 24.66
CA ALA A 139 2.82 64.18 25.03
C ALA A 139 3.05 62.83 24.31
N GLU A 140 3.44 61.69 24.91
CA GLU A 140 2.93 61.01 26.09
C GLU A 140 1.40 61.07 26.22
N THR A 141 0.65 60.25 25.47
CA THR A 141 -0.61 59.58 25.93
C THR A 141 -1.29 58.83 24.79
N ALA A 142 -1.15 57.50 24.71
CA ALA A 142 -2.18 56.59 24.17
C ALA A 142 -1.76 55.12 24.36
N LEU A 143 -1.51 54.77 25.61
CA LEU A 143 -1.48 53.40 26.12
C LEU A 143 -2.84 52.70 25.91
N ARG A 144 -2.78 51.35 25.88
CA ARG A 144 -3.77 50.42 26.47
C ARG A 144 -5.14 50.31 25.78
N GLY A 145 -5.25 49.41 24.80
CA GLY A 145 -6.53 49.09 24.17
C GLY A 145 -6.95 47.61 24.12
N LEU A 146 -6.10 46.65 23.75
CA LEU A 146 -6.62 45.41 23.16
C LEU A 146 -6.06 44.09 23.73
N PHE A 147 -6.03 43.94 25.05
CA PHE A 147 -5.93 42.62 25.71
C PHE A 147 -7.04 42.45 26.76
N ALA A 148 -8.15 41.81 26.37
CA ALA A 148 -9.14 41.10 27.21
C ALA A 148 -10.19 40.50 26.25
N ALA A 149 -10.67 39.26 26.29
CA ALA A 149 -10.47 38.10 27.15
C ALA A 149 -11.14 36.87 26.44
N THR A 150 -10.56 35.68 26.58
CA THR A 150 -11.15 34.34 26.38
C THR A 150 -11.62 33.77 27.74
N PRO A 151 -12.19 32.54 27.93
CA PRO A 151 -12.92 31.56 27.08
C PRO A 151 -14.16 30.92 27.81
N ALA A 152 -14.85 29.91 27.22
CA ALA A 152 -15.21 28.61 27.87
C ALA A 152 -16.07 27.67 26.96
N PRO A 153 -15.87 26.33 27.01
CA PRO A 153 -16.72 25.30 26.36
C PRO A 153 -17.66 24.54 27.34
N SER A 154 -18.80 24.03 26.86
CA SER A 154 -19.81 23.28 27.65
C SER A 154 -19.88 21.77 27.32
N GLY A 155 -19.84 20.92 28.36
CA GLY A 155 -20.12 19.47 28.34
C GLY A 155 -21.61 19.11 28.16
N ARG A 156 -22.12 17.88 28.34
CA ARG A 156 -21.74 16.72 29.20
C ARG A 156 -22.69 15.51 28.92
N ARG A 157 -22.19 14.25 29.08
CA ARG A 157 -22.74 12.94 29.62
C ARG A 157 -24.25 12.58 29.52
N SER A 158 -24.75 11.33 29.59
CA SER A 158 -24.39 10.08 30.33
C SER A 158 -25.35 8.93 29.94
N GLY A 159 -24.99 7.68 30.24
CA GLY A 159 -25.96 6.57 30.40
C GLY A 159 -25.35 5.18 30.59
N GLU A 160 -25.04 4.84 31.84
CA GLU A 160 -24.58 3.54 32.37
C GLU A 160 -25.78 2.62 32.71
N GLY A 161 -25.58 1.31 32.77
CA GLY A 161 -26.58 0.35 33.25
C GLY A 161 -26.04 -1.09 33.35
N GLU A 162 -25.61 -1.43 34.56
CA GLU A 162 -25.12 -2.70 35.12
C GLU A 162 -26.31 -3.61 35.50
N ASP A 163 -26.21 -4.95 35.38
CA ASP A 163 -26.49 -5.88 36.49
C ASP A 163 -26.42 -7.40 36.16
N ALA A 164 -26.19 -8.13 37.26
CA ALA A 164 -25.80 -9.53 37.47
C ALA A 164 -26.80 -10.66 37.09
N ARG A 165 -26.25 -11.87 36.87
CA ARG A 165 -26.64 -13.14 37.53
C ARG A 165 -25.66 -14.27 37.21
#